data_AF-A0A5C5FLN0-F1
#
_entry.id   AF-A0A5C5FLN0-F1
#
_cell.length_a   1.000
_cell.length_b   1.000
_cell.length_c   1.000
_cell.angle_alpha   90.00
_cell.angle_beta   90.00
_cell.angle_gamma   90.00
#
_symmetry.space_group_name_H-M   'P 1'
#
loop_
_entity.id
_entity.type
_entity.pdbx_description
1 polymer ?
#
loop_
_entity_poly.entity_id
_entity_poly.type
_entity_poly.pdbx_seq_one_letter_code
_entity_poly.pdbx_strand_id
1 'polypeptide(L)'
;PYGSYRGHLENISQNCLIGAINAANGEANKVQNQVTGEWGGVPEVGAYYRDHGIGWVVIGDENYGEGSSREHAALEPRFLGAVAVVVKSFARIHETNLKK
;
A
#
# COMPACT_ATOMS: atom_id res chain seq x y z
N PRO A 1 -6.92 16.40 -5.27
CA PRO A 1 -8.07 16.17 -4.35
C PRO A 1 -7.68 15.84 -2.88
N TYR A 2 -6.60 15.10 -2.62
CA TYR A 2 -6.28 14.58 -1.28
C TYR A 2 -5.30 15.43 -0.43
N GLY A 3 -4.89 16.60 -0.92
CA GLY A 3 -3.96 17.48 -0.19
C GLY A 3 -4.48 17.96 1.17
N SER A 4 -5.81 18.03 1.32
CA SER A 4 -6.49 18.52 2.53
C SER A 4 -6.53 17.51 3.69
N TYR A 5 -6.14 16.25 3.48
CA TYR A 5 -6.26 15.18 4.48
C TYR A 5 -4.93 14.71 5.08
N ARG A 6 -3.84 15.43 4.85
CA ARG A 6 -2.51 15.04 5.36
C ARG A 6 -2.41 14.88 6.88
N GLY A 7 -3.33 15.48 7.64
CA GLY A 7 -3.44 15.32 9.10
C GLY A 7 -4.31 14.15 9.56
N HIS A 8 -5.03 13.46 8.67
CA HIS A 8 -5.90 12.32 8.99
C HIS A 8 -5.40 11.06 8.25
N LEU A 9 -4.57 10.27 8.93
CA LEU A 9 -3.91 9.09 8.33
C LEU A 9 -4.91 8.07 7.76
N GLU A 10 -6.07 7.93 8.39
CA GLU A 10 -7.14 7.06 7.91
C GLU A 10 -7.68 7.48 6.53
N ASN A 11 -7.95 8.78 6.35
CA ASN A 11 -8.51 9.30 5.10
C ASN A 11 -7.50 9.25 3.95
N ILE A 12 -6.22 9.51 4.23
CA ILE A 12 -5.21 9.45 3.18
C ILE A 12 -4.88 8.00 2.77
N SER A 13 -5.00 7.04 3.70
CA SER A 13 -4.79 5.61 3.45
C SER A 13 -5.81 5.00 2.47
N GLN A 14 -6.92 5.68 2.19
CA GLN A 14 -7.83 5.34 1.10
C GLN A 14 -7.18 5.48 -0.30
N ASN A 15 -5.98 6.04 -0.39
CA ASN A 15 -5.19 6.11 -1.62
C ASN A 15 -4.04 5.10 -1.68
N CYS A 16 -3.90 4.24 -0.67
CA CYS A 16 -2.79 3.30 -0.61
C CYS A 16 -2.81 2.37 -1.83
N LEU A 17 -1.77 2.46 -2.66
CA LEU A 17 -1.52 1.59 -3.82
C LEU A 17 -2.64 1.50 -4.86
N ILE A 18 -3.59 2.44 -4.89
CA ILE A 18 -4.70 2.42 -5.88
C ILE A 18 -4.22 2.56 -7.33
N GLY A 19 -3.03 3.14 -7.55
CA GLY A 19 -2.42 3.26 -8.88
C GLY A 19 -1.49 2.11 -9.26
N ALA A 20 -1.22 1.17 -8.34
CA ALA A 20 -0.34 0.05 -8.60
C ALA A 20 -1.06 -1.00 -9.47
N ILE A 21 -0.34 -1.55 -10.46
CA ILE A 21 -0.85 -2.61 -11.33
C ILE A 21 -0.67 -3.95 -10.65
N ASN A 22 -1.77 -4.68 -10.46
CA ASN A 22 -1.72 -6.02 -9.88
C ASN A 22 -1.25 -7.05 -10.93
N ALA A 23 -0.18 -7.78 -10.62
CA ALA A 23 0.38 -8.81 -11.51
C ALA A 23 -0.58 -9.97 -11.81
N ALA A 24 -1.57 -10.23 -10.96
CA ALA A 24 -2.52 -11.33 -11.14
C ALA A 24 -3.57 -11.07 -12.24
N ASN A 25 -3.93 -9.81 -12.49
CA ASN A 25 -5.03 -9.45 -13.40
C ASN A 25 -4.70 -8.27 -14.34
N GLY A 26 -3.58 -7.57 -14.15
CA GLY A 26 -3.19 -6.40 -14.94
C GLY A 26 -4.01 -5.14 -14.65
N GLU A 27 -4.85 -5.15 -13.62
CA GLU A 27 -5.74 -4.02 -13.26
C GLU A 27 -5.17 -3.22 -12.08
N ALA A 28 -5.45 -1.92 -12.08
CA ALA A 28 -5.15 -1.04 -10.95
C ALA A 28 -6.25 -1.13 -9.87
N ASN A 29 -5.89 -1.01 -8.60
CA ASN A 29 -6.81 -1.02 -7.45
C ASN A 29 -7.77 -2.23 -7.40
N LYS A 30 -7.31 -3.41 -7.83
CA LYS A 30 -8.13 -4.63 -7.82
C LYS A 30 -7.31 -5.82 -7.37
N VAL A 31 -7.45 -6.18 -6.11
CA VAL A 31 -6.73 -7.29 -5.46
C VAL A 31 -7.72 -8.27 -4.86
N GLN A 32 -7.34 -9.54 -4.82
CA GLN A 32 -8.17 -10.59 -4.25
C GLN A 32 -7.89 -10.73 -2.75
N ASN A 33 -8.95 -10.61 -1.95
CA ASN A 33 -8.92 -11.02 -0.56
C ASN A 33 -8.79 -12.54 -0.49
N GLN A 34 -7.69 -13.04 0.07
CA GLN A 34 -7.38 -14.47 0.14
C GLN A 34 -8.21 -15.20 1.20
N VAL A 35 -8.89 -14.48 2.10
CA VAL A 35 -9.79 -15.05 3.10
C VAL A 35 -11.20 -15.23 2.55
N THR A 36 -11.74 -14.21 1.88
CA THR A 36 -13.12 -14.24 1.35
C THR A 36 -13.19 -14.73 -0.11
N GLY A 37 -12.08 -14.66 -0.85
CA GLY A 37 -12.01 -14.95 -2.28
C GLY A 37 -12.49 -13.80 -3.18
N GLU A 38 -13.01 -12.72 -2.61
CA GLU A 38 -13.58 -11.58 -3.34
C GLU A 38 -12.50 -10.61 -3.84
N TRP A 39 -12.80 -9.92 -4.93
CA TRP A 39 -11.93 -8.88 -5.49
C TRP A 39 -12.39 -7.51 -5.03
N GLY A 40 -11.48 -6.70 -4.51
CA GLY A 40 -11.77 -5.36 -4.00
C GLY A 40 -10.61 -4.39 -4.15
N GLY A 41 -10.80 -3.17 -3.64
CA GLY A 41 -9.76 -2.15 -3.62
C GLY A 41 -8.61 -2.50 -2.69
N VAL A 42 -7.40 -2.03 -2.99
CA VAL A 42 -6.24 -2.27 -2.10
C VAL A 42 -6.46 -1.72 -0.69
N PRO A 43 -7.00 -0.49 -0.50
CA PRO A 43 -7.28 0.03 0.84
C PRO A 43 -8.33 -0.79 1.60
N GLU A 44 -9.36 -1.26 0.90
CA GLU A 44 -10.46 -2.05 1.46
C GLU A 44 -9.97 -3.42 1.94
N VAL A 45 -9.25 -4.14 1.08
CA VAL A 45 -8.68 -5.45 1.42
C VAL A 45 -7.61 -5.32 2.51
N GLY A 46 -6.80 -4.25 2.46
CA GLY A 46 -5.82 -3.95 3.51
C GLY A 46 -6.48 -3.68 4.87
N ALA A 47 -7.53 -2.85 4.90
CA ALA A 47 -8.30 -2.58 6.12
C ALA A 47 -8.95 -3.86 6.66
N TYR A 48 -9.51 -4.70 5.79
CA TYR A 48 -10.03 -6.01 6.17
C TYR A 48 -8.97 -6.85 6.87
N TYR A 49 -7.77 -6.99 6.29
CA TYR A 49 -6.70 -7.76 6.91
C TYR A 49 -6.26 -7.18 8.25
N ARG A 50 -6.08 -5.87 8.34
CA ARG A 50 -5.75 -5.18 9.61
C ARG A 50 -6.79 -5.49 10.69
N ASP A 51 -8.07 -5.33 10.38
CA ASP A 51 -9.16 -5.47 11.36
C ASP A 51 -9.34 -6.94 11.79
N HIS A 52 -8.84 -7.89 11.00
CA HIS A 52 -8.77 -9.32 11.34
C HIS A 52 -7.42 -9.76 11.92
N GLY A 53 -6.50 -8.83 12.19
CA GLY A 53 -5.17 -9.15 12.74
C GLY A 53 -4.25 -9.91 11.78
N ILE A 54 -4.50 -9.81 10.48
CA ILE A 54 -3.73 -10.48 9.41
C ILE A 54 -2.68 -9.50 8.88
N GLY A 55 -1.40 -9.82 9.11
CA GLY A 55 -0.29 -9.09 8.50
C GLY A 55 -0.15 -9.43 7.02
N TRP A 56 0.23 -8.44 6.20
CA TRP A 56 0.44 -8.63 4.77
C TRP A 56 1.70 -7.93 4.27
N VAL A 57 2.15 -8.31 3.08
CA VAL A 57 3.39 -7.80 2.48
C VAL A 57 3.13 -7.25 1.08
N VAL A 58 3.85 -6.20 0.71
CA VAL A 58 3.92 -5.75 -0.69
C VAL A 58 5.03 -6.53 -1.39
N ILE A 59 4.71 -7.11 -2.55
CA ILE A 59 5.71 -7.64 -3.47
C ILE A 59 5.75 -6.72 -4.69
N GLY A 60 6.92 -6.18 -5.03
CA GLY A 60 7.07 -5.27 -6.16
C GLY A 60 8.34 -5.53 -6.97
N ASP A 61 8.51 -4.73 -8.02
CA ASP A 61 9.58 -4.88 -9.00
C ASP A 61 10.78 -3.96 -8.69
N GLU A 62 11.44 -3.43 -9.71
CA GLU A 62 12.55 -2.49 -9.58
C GLU A 62 12.10 -1.06 -9.22
N ASN A 63 13.00 -0.33 -8.57
CA ASN A 63 12.86 1.09 -8.22
C ASN A 63 11.55 1.45 -7.49
N TYR A 64 11.08 0.55 -6.60
CA TYR A 64 9.82 0.74 -5.89
C TYR A 64 9.84 2.01 -5.03
N GLY A 65 8.76 2.79 -5.13
CA GLY A 65 8.64 4.10 -4.47
C GLY A 65 9.27 5.25 -5.25
N GLU A 66 9.48 5.09 -6.56
CA GLU A 66 9.90 6.15 -7.46
C GLU A 66 8.93 7.35 -7.45
N GLY A 67 9.49 8.55 -7.53
CA GLY A 67 8.75 9.80 -7.62
C GLY A 67 8.87 10.68 -6.37
N SER A 68 7.88 11.54 -6.15
CA SER A 68 7.95 12.53 -5.07
C SER A 68 8.03 11.84 -3.70
N SER A 69 9.06 12.19 -2.92
CA SER A 69 9.21 11.76 -1.53
C SER A 69 7.99 12.19 -0.71
N ARG A 70 7.07 11.25 -0.47
CA ARG A 70 5.94 11.42 0.44
C ARG A 70 6.11 10.43 1.57
N GLU A 71 6.31 10.91 2.79
CA GLU A 71 6.33 10.06 3.99
C GLU A 71 5.01 9.26 4.12
N HIS A 72 3.89 9.84 3.65
CA HIS A 72 2.60 9.16 3.56
C HIS A 72 2.65 7.84 2.78
N ALA A 73 3.46 7.73 1.73
CA ALA A 73 3.60 6.47 0.98
C ALA A 73 4.17 5.32 1.82
N ALA A 74 4.88 5.62 2.93
CA ALA A 74 5.33 4.62 3.89
C ALA A 74 4.33 4.44 5.05
N LEU A 75 3.63 5.50 5.45
CA LEU A 75 2.67 5.47 6.56
C LEU A 75 1.35 4.79 6.19
N GLU A 76 0.86 4.96 4.97
CA GLU A 76 -0.41 4.39 4.50
C GLU A 76 -0.41 2.85 4.53
N PRO A 77 0.59 2.13 3.95
CA PRO A 77 0.66 0.67 4.08
C PRO A 77 0.76 0.21 5.53
N ARG A 78 1.56 0.90 6.35
CA ARG A 78 1.73 0.56 7.77
C ARG A 78 0.43 0.71 8.56
N PHE A 79 -0.34 1.77 8.30
CA PHE A 79 -1.67 1.96 8.89
C PHE A 79 -2.65 0.87 8.52
N LEU A 80 -2.56 0.35 7.29
CA LEU A 80 -3.38 -0.75 6.79
C LEU A 80 -2.85 -2.15 7.18
N GLY A 81 -1.84 -2.25 8.04
CA GLY A 81 -1.35 -3.55 8.54
C GLY A 81 -0.26 -4.22 7.68
N ALA A 82 0.35 -3.50 6.74
CA ALA A 82 1.53 -3.99 6.04
C ALA A 82 2.70 -4.19 7.00
N VAL A 83 3.35 -5.35 6.94
CA VAL A 83 4.50 -5.68 7.81
C VAL A 83 5.83 -5.64 7.08
N ALA A 84 5.83 -5.80 5.76
CA ALA A 84 7.04 -5.74 4.94
C ALA A 84 6.75 -5.32 3.51
N VAL A 85 7.80 -4.80 2.85
CA VAL A 85 7.85 -4.56 1.41
C VAL A 85 9.06 -5.32 0.87
N VAL A 86 8.84 -6.19 -0.10
CA VAL A 86 9.88 -7.01 -0.75
C VAL A 86 9.89 -6.70 -2.23
N VAL A 87 10.99 -6.14 -2.71
CA VAL A 87 11.13 -5.58 -4.06
C VAL A 87 12.50 -5.93 -4.62
N LYS A 88 12.67 -5.86 -5.94
CA LYS A 88 13.99 -6.06 -6.56
C LYS A 88 14.95 -4.91 -6.22
N SER A 89 14.42 -3.69 -6.16
CA SER A 89 15.17 -2.51 -5.70
C SER A 89 14.23 -1.40 -5.23
N PHE A 90 14.72 -0.53 -4.33
CA PHE A 90 13.97 0.61 -3.80
C PHE A 90 14.48 1.94 -4.37
N ALA A 91 13.59 2.92 -4.49
CA ALA A 91 13.99 4.31 -4.60
C ALA A 91 14.58 4.80 -3.25
N ARG A 92 15.75 5.46 -3.31
CA ARG A 92 16.57 5.85 -2.14
C ARG A 92 15.77 6.48 -0.98
N ILE A 93 14.91 7.45 -1.29
CA ILE A 93 14.18 8.20 -0.25
C ILE A 93 13.03 7.35 0.32
N HIS A 94 12.35 6.58 -0.51
CA HIS A 94 11.25 5.74 -0.07
C HIS A 94 11.72 4.63 0.89
N GLU A 95 12.86 4.00 0.59
CA GLU A 95 13.49 3.02 1.47
C GLU A 95 13.75 3.59 2.88
N THR A 96 14.26 4.83 2.94
CA THR A 96 14.54 5.51 4.21
C THR A 96 13.26 5.78 4.99
N ASN A 97 12.17 6.15 4.32
CA ASN A 97 10.89 6.41 4.98
C ASN A 97 10.24 5.13 5.52
N LEU A 98 10.38 3.99 4.84
CA LEU A 98 9.86 2.69 5.31
C LEU A 98 10.58 2.17 6.56
N LYS A 99 11.85 2.55 6.76
CA LYS A 99 12.67 2.14 7.91
C LYS A 99 12.43 2.95 9.19
N LYS A 100 11.69 4.06 9.11
CA LYS A 100 11.28 4.88 10.26
C LYS A 100 10.07 4.25 10.96
#